data_AF-A0A952BKR9-F1
#
_entry.id   AF-A0A952BKR9-F1
#
_cell.length_a   1.000
_cell.length_b   1.000
_cell.length_c   1.000
_cell.angle_alpha   90.00
_cell.angle_beta   90.00
_cell.angle_gamma   90.00
#
_symmetry.space_group_name_H-M   'P 1'
#
loop_
_entity.id
_entity.type
_entity.pdbx_description
1 polymer ?
#
loop_
_entity_poly.entity_id
_entity_poly.type
_entity_poly.pdbx_seq_one_letter_code
_entity_poly.pdbx_strand_id
1 'polypeptide(L)'
;MILTINKKILSTAAIAIATVAGLFYFYFFDPADTKNIYVSCTFKNLTGWDCAGCGGQRAFHELLHFDVLGALRYNALFVILFPYALILVYFTARQFITKKPFPKSFWFSNKMALIFVAVLLVFMIIRNLPVFPFTLLSTTG
;
A
#
# COMPACT_ATOMS: atom_id res chain seq x y z
N MET A 1 -20.77 -21.66 32.97
CA MET A 1 -19.87 -22.22 31.95
C MET A 1 -19.33 -21.05 31.13
N ILE A 2 -18.23 -20.45 31.57
CA ILE A 2 -17.62 -19.32 30.84
C ILE A 2 -16.86 -19.93 29.67
N LEU A 3 -17.34 -19.70 28.45
CA LEU A 3 -16.63 -20.03 27.22
C LEU A 3 -15.27 -19.31 27.26
N THR A 4 -14.20 -20.02 27.60
CA THR A 4 -12.83 -19.54 27.44
C THR A 4 -12.52 -19.49 25.95
N ILE A 5 -12.90 -18.39 25.31
CA ILE A 5 -12.58 -18.13 23.91
C ILE A 5 -11.06 -18.15 23.77
N ASN A 6 -10.57 -18.98 22.86
CA ASN A 6 -9.15 -19.08 22.58
C ASN A 6 -8.63 -17.72 22.08
N LYS A 7 -7.63 -17.14 22.76
CA LYS A 7 -7.02 -15.85 22.39
C LYS A 7 -6.61 -15.79 20.92
N LYS A 8 -6.22 -16.93 20.31
CA LYS A 8 -5.93 -17.01 18.87
C LYS A 8 -7.14 -16.74 18.00
N ILE A 9 -8.28 -17.37 18.29
CA ILE A 9 -9.54 -17.19 17.56
C ILE A 9 -9.99 -15.73 17.64
N LEU A 10 -9.87 -15.13 18.83
CA LEU A 10 -10.18 -13.72 19.03
C LEU A 10 -9.27 -12.81 18.19
N SER A 11 -7.96 -13.07 18.19
CA SER A 11 -7.00 -12.27 17.39
C SER A 11 -7.21 -12.42 15.88
N THR A 12 -7.49 -13.64 15.37
CA THR A 12 -7.79 -13.85 13.95
C THR A 12 -9.07 -13.13 13.54
N ALA A 13 -10.12 -13.21 14.36
CA ALA A 13 -11.38 -12.54 14.08
C ALA A 13 -11.22 -11.02 14.08
N ALA A 14 -10.49 -10.46 15.05
CA ALA A 14 -10.22 -9.04 15.12
C ALA A 14 -9.46 -8.53 13.87
N ILE A 15 -8.42 -9.25 13.42
CA ILE A 15 -7.66 -8.89 12.20
C ILE A 15 -8.55 -8.97 10.96
N ALA A 16 -9.37 -10.02 10.83
CA ALA A 16 -10.28 -10.17 9.71
C ALA A 16 -11.31 -9.04 9.66
N ILE A 17 -11.94 -8.72 10.80
CA ILE A 17 -12.91 -7.62 10.92
C ILE A 17 -12.25 -6.29 10.56
N ALA A 18 -11.06 -6.01 11.10
CA ALA A 18 -10.32 -4.78 10.80
C ALA A 18 -9.95 -4.67 9.31
N THR A 19 -9.56 -5.79 8.68
CA THR A 19 -9.24 -5.83 7.26
C THR A 19 -10.46 -5.56 6.40
N VAL A 20 -11.59 -6.22 6.69
CA VAL A 20 -12.85 -6.01 5.95
C VAL A 20 -13.37 -4.59 6.14
N ALA A 21 -13.34 -4.07 7.37
CA ALA A 21 -13.73 -2.68 7.64
C ALA A 21 -12.83 -1.69 6.91
N GLY A 22 -11.51 -1.93 6.87
CA GLY A 22 -10.56 -1.12 6.11
C GLY A 22 -10.82 -1.16 4.61
N LEU A 23 -11.04 -2.34 4.04
CA LEU A 23 -11.40 -2.50 2.62
C LEU A 23 -12.71 -1.78 2.29
N PHE A 24 -13.73 -1.93 3.12
CA PHE A 24 -15.01 -1.23 2.97
C PHE A 24 -14.80 0.29 3.01
N TYR A 25 -14.02 0.80 3.98
CA TYR A 25 -13.72 2.22 4.07
C TYR A 25 -13.01 2.74 2.82
N PHE A 26 -11.95 2.07 2.39
CA PHE A 26 -11.22 2.45 1.18
C PHE A 26 -12.01 2.24 -0.11
N TYR A 27 -13.05 1.42 -0.13
CA TYR A 27 -13.91 1.24 -1.28
C TYR A 27 -14.95 2.38 -1.37
N PHE A 28 -15.61 2.74 -0.27
CA PHE A 28 -16.72 3.70 -0.32
C PHE A 28 -16.30 5.17 -0.11
N PHE A 29 -15.16 5.41 0.53
CA PHE A 29 -14.67 6.75 0.80
C PHE A 29 -13.46 6.99 -0.11
N ASP A 30 -13.56 8.00 -0.98
CA ASP A 30 -12.49 8.37 -1.91
C ASP A 30 -11.44 9.25 -1.18
N PRO A 31 -10.14 8.86 -1.16
CA PRO A 31 -9.06 9.69 -0.63
C PRO A 31 -8.73 10.94 -1.46
N ALA A 32 -9.29 11.09 -2.65
CA ALA A 32 -9.23 12.33 -3.43
C ALA A 32 -10.24 13.38 -2.95
N ASP A 33 -11.35 12.97 -2.33
CA ASP A 33 -12.32 13.90 -1.73
C ASP A 33 -11.81 14.43 -0.38
N THR A 34 -11.57 15.73 -0.31
CA THR A 34 -11.10 16.44 0.89
C THR A 34 -12.05 16.38 2.08
N LYS A 35 -13.31 15.98 1.87
CA LYS A 35 -14.28 15.78 2.95
C LYS A 35 -14.04 14.48 3.73
N ASN A 36 -13.37 13.51 3.12
CA ASN A 36 -13.08 12.23 3.74
C ASN A 36 -11.81 12.30 4.59
N ILE A 37 -11.80 11.54 5.69
CA ILE A 37 -10.73 11.61 6.70
C ILE A 37 -9.57 10.70 6.28
N TYR A 38 -8.56 11.29 5.64
CA TYR A 38 -7.31 10.61 5.31
C TYR A 38 -6.09 11.35 5.87
N VAL A 39 -5.05 10.57 6.21
CA VAL A 39 -3.76 11.13 6.63
C VAL A 39 -3.09 11.75 5.41
N SER A 40 -3.00 13.08 5.40
CA SER A 40 -2.26 13.81 4.36
C SER A 40 -0.75 13.55 4.46
N CYS A 41 -0.06 13.62 3.34
CA CYS A 41 1.39 13.40 3.31
C CYS A 41 2.14 14.61 3.87
N THR A 42 2.72 14.47 5.06
CA THR A 42 3.52 15.52 5.70
C THR A 42 4.68 15.98 4.81
N PHE A 43 5.34 15.07 4.10
CA PHE A 43 6.44 15.41 3.20
C PHE A 43 6.00 16.35 2.07
N LYS A 44 4.87 16.03 1.42
CA LYS A 44 4.28 16.86 0.36
C LYS A 44 3.85 18.22 0.89
N ASN A 45 3.24 18.25 2.07
CA ASN A 45 2.81 19.52 2.69
C ASN A 45 3.99 20.42 3.04
N LEU A 46 5.13 19.85 3.45
CA LEU A 46 6.33 20.62 3.81
C LEU A 46 7.17 21.06 2.62
N THR A 47 7.33 20.19 1.60
CA THR A 47 8.26 20.43 0.49
C THR A 47 7.57 20.84 -0.81
N GLY A 48 6.29 20.51 -0.98
CA GLY A 48 5.57 20.58 -2.25
C GLY A 48 5.86 19.42 -3.21
N TRP A 49 6.76 18.49 -2.85
CA TRP A 49 7.22 17.41 -3.74
C TRP A 49 6.56 16.08 -3.43
N ASP A 50 6.31 15.27 -4.47
CA ASP A 50 5.77 13.93 -4.30
C ASP A 50 6.89 12.95 -3.93
N CYS A 51 6.83 12.35 -2.73
CA CYS A 51 7.72 11.25 -2.41
C CYS A 51 7.28 9.95 -3.12
N ALA A 52 8.09 8.89 -3.03
CA ALA A 52 7.79 7.61 -3.66
C ALA A 52 6.44 7.00 -3.22
N GLY A 53 5.97 7.31 -2.01
CA GLY A 53 4.70 6.83 -1.46
C GLY A 53 3.49 7.74 -1.70
N CYS A 54 3.67 8.99 -2.16
CA CYS A 54 2.57 9.92 -2.38
C CYS A 54 1.55 9.34 -3.37
N GLY A 55 0.26 9.51 -3.08
CA GLY A 55 -0.84 8.97 -3.90
C GLY A 55 -1.18 7.49 -3.68
N GLY A 56 -0.46 6.76 -2.81
CA GLY A 56 -0.70 5.33 -2.58
C GLY A 56 -2.12 5.00 -2.09
N GLN A 57 -2.72 5.85 -1.26
CA GLN A 57 -4.11 5.68 -0.79
C GLN A 57 -5.11 5.79 -1.95
N ARG A 58 -4.95 6.79 -2.83
CA ARG A 58 -5.78 6.96 -4.02
C ARG A 58 -5.56 5.81 -5.01
N ALA A 59 -4.31 5.42 -5.24
CA ALA A 59 -3.99 4.26 -6.07
C ALA A 59 -4.65 2.97 -5.55
N PHE A 60 -4.68 2.77 -4.22
CA PHE A 60 -5.37 1.64 -3.62
C PHE A 60 -6.89 1.70 -3.82
N HIS A 61 -7.51 2.88 -3.65
CA HIS A 61 -8.94 3.08 -3.94
C HIS A 61 -9.29 2.73 -5.40
N GLU A 62 -8.50 3.20 -6.36
CA GLU A 62 -8.68 2.88 -7.79
C GLU A 62 -8.53 1.38 -8.08
N LEU A 63 -7.52 0.73 -7.47
CA LEU A 63 -7.34 -0.73 -7.61
C LEU A 63 -8.53 -1.53 -7.07
N LEU A 64 -9.19 -1.04 -5.99
CA LEU A 64 -10.40 -1.67 -5.46
C LEU A 64 -11.59 -1.57 -6.42
N HIS A 65 -11.60 -0.57 -7.30
CA HIS A 65 -12.59 -0.38 -8.37
C HIS A 65 -12.15 -0.97 -9.72
N PHE A 66 -11.04 -1.70 -9.74
CA PHE A 66 -10.43 -2.27 -10.94
C PHE A 66 -9.97 -1.23 -11.98
N ASP A 67 -9.81 0.04 -11.60
CA ASP A 67 -9.19 1.06 -12.45
C ASP A 67 -7.66 1.05 -12.28
N VAL A 68 -7.00 0.19 -13.07
CA VAL A 68 -5.55 0.08 -13.07
C VAL A 68 -4.89 1.35 -13.64
N LEU A 69 -5.53 2.01 -14.61
CA LEU A 69 -4.95 3.19 -15.26
C LEU A 69 -5.00 4.40 -14.32
N GLY A 70 -6.11 4.61 -13.63
CA GLY A 70 -6.24 5.59 -12.54
C GLY A 70 -5.21 5.33 -11.44
N ALA A 71 -5.06 4.07 -11.02
CA ALA A 71 -4.09 3.70 -9.99
C ALA A 71 -2.64 4.02 -10.39
N LEU A 72 -2.25 3.73 -11.64
CA LEU A 72 -0.91 4.01 -12.17
C LEU A 72 -0.61 5.51 -12.19
N ARG A 73 -1.59 6.35 -12.51
CA ARG A 73 -1.46 7.81 -12.48
C ARG A 73 -1.19 8.32 -11.06
N TYR A 74 -1.90 7.80 -10.07
CA TYR A 74 -1.67 8.20 -8.67
C TYR A 74 -0.33 7.70 -8.12
N ASN A 75 0.01 6.43 -8.36
CA ASN A 75 1.29 5.88 -7.96
C ASN A 75 1.63 4.57 -8.70
N ALA A 76 2.37 4.69 -9.81
CA ALA A 76 2.79 3.52 -10.60
C ALA A 76 3.64 2.52 -9.80
N LEU A 77 4.52 3.02 -8.92
CA LEU A 77 5.37 2.15 -8.11
C LEU A 77 4.54 1.31 -7.13
N PHE A 78 3.50 1.89 -6.54
CA PHE A 78 2.55 1.16 -5.69
C PHE A 78 1.89 0.03 -6.45
N VAL A 79 1.35 0.30 -7.64
CA VAL A 79 0.68 -0.72 -8.49
C VAL A 79 1.63 -1.87 -8.82
N ILE A 80 2.89 -1.58 -9.17
CA ILE A 80 3.90 -2.59 -9.47
C ILE A 80 4.22 -3.46 -8.24
N LEU A 81 4.31 -2.85 -7.06
CA LEU A 81 4.64 -3.54 -5.81
C LEU A 81 3.42 -4.22 -5.15
N PHE A 82 2.20 -3.87 -5.56
CA PHE A 82 0.98 -4.35 -4.93
C PHE A 82 0.82 -5.89 -4.99
N PRO A 83 1.06 -6.58 -6.13
CA PRO A 83 1.02 -8.04 -6.17
C PRO A 83 2.02 -8.70 -5.20
N TYR A 84 3.21 -8.12 -5.07
CA TYR A 84 4.21 -8.61 -4.13
C TYR A 84 3.72 -8.44 -2.68
N ALA A 85 3.10 -7.31 -2.34
CA ALA A 85 2.50 -7.09 -1.03
C ALA A 85 1.40 -8.12 -0.73
N LEU A 86 0.53 -8.46 -1.70
CA LEU A 86 -0.50 -9.50 -1.53
C LEU A 86 0.11 -10.88 -1.24
N ILE A 87 1.20 -11.23 -1.91
CA ILE A 87 1.94 -12.48 -1.65
C ILE A 87 2.48 -12.51 -0.22
N LEU A 88 3.06 -11.39 0.26
CA LEU A 88 3.55 -11.29 1.63
C LEU A 88 2.41 -11.43 2.66
N VAL A 89 1.27 -10.78 2.43
CA VAL A 89 0.08 -10.91 3.28
C VAL A 89 -0.40 -12.36 3.31
N TYR A 90 -0.50 -13.02 2.15
CA TYR A 90 -0.90 -14.42 2.05
C TYR A 90 0.01 -15.34 2.87
N PHE A 91 1.33 -15.26 2.69
CA PHE A 91 2.26 -16.12 3.42
C PHE A 91 2.30 -15.82 4.91
N THR A 92 2.12 -14.55 5.30
CA THR A 92 2.02 -14.15 6.71
C THR A 92 0.75 -14.72 7.35
N ALA A 93 -0.40 -14.60 6.67
CA ALA A 93 -1.66 -15.19 7.12
C ALA A 93 -1.55 -16.71 7.22
N ARG A 94 -0.97 -17.37 6.21
CA ARG A 94 -0.71 -18.81 6.21
C ARG A 94 0.17 -19.24 7.37
N GLN A 95 1.25 -18.53 7.67
CA GLN A 95 2.11 -18.82 8.82
C GLN A 95 1.35 -18.64 10.14
N PHE A 96 0.53 -17.60 10.25
CA PHE A 96 -0.25 -17.35 11.46
C PHE A 96 -1.25 -18.49 11.75
N ILE A 97 -1.96 -18.95 10.71
CA ILE A 97 -2.99 -19.99 10.76
C ILE A 97 -2.38 -21.40 10.87
N THR A 98 -1.48 -21.75 9.95
CA THR A 98 -0.97 -23.14 9.78
C THR A 98 0.33 -23.42 10.53
N LYS A 99 0.99 -22.39 11.09
CA LYS A 99 2.33 -22.45 11.70
C LYS A 99 3.45 -22.90 10.76
N LYS A 100 3.17 -23.08 9.46
CA LYS A 100 4.21 -23.33 8.45
C LYS A 100 5.13 -22.11 8.35
N PRO A 101 6.45 -22.29 8.25
CA PRO A 101 7.39 -21.18 8.22
C PRO A 101 7.16 -20.31 6.98
N PHE A 102 7.41 -19.00 7.14
CA PHE A 102 7.49 -18.09 6.00
C PHE A 102 8.60 -18.52 5.05
N PRO A 103 8.39 -18.54 3.71
CA PRO A 103 9.43 -18.96 2.80
C PRO A 103 10.62 -17.99 2.87
N LYS A 104 11.82 -18.53 3.10
CA LYS A 104 13.06 -17.72 3.21
C LYS A 104 13.41 -16.98 1.92
N SER A 105 12.88 -17.41 0.77
CA SER A 105 13.07 -16.75 -0.54
C SER A 105 12.56 -15.31 -0.58
N PHE A 106 11.63 -14.95 0.31
CA PHE A 106 11.08 -13.60 0.43
C PHE A 106 11.81 -12.73 1.47
N TRP A 107 12.87 -13.25 2.10
CA TRP A 107 13.67 -12.47 3.05
C TRP A 107 14.51 -11.44 2.29
N PHE A 108 14.45 -10.19 2.74
CA PHE A 108 15.22 -9.10 2.15
C PHE A 108 16.70 -9.24 2.54
N SER A 109 17.56 -9.39 1.54
CA SER A 109 19.00 -9.22 1.74
C SER A 109 19.37 -7.74 1.79
N ASN A 110 20.51 -7.39 2.41
CA ASN A 110 21.02 -6.01 2.42
C ASN A 110 21.16 -5.43 1.01
N LYS A 111 21.56 -6.26 0.04
CA LYS A 111 21.68 -5.86 -1.37
C LYS A 111 20.31 -5.51 -1.98
N MET A 112 19.27 -6.30 -1.69
CA MET A 112 17.90 -6.01 -2.16
C MET A 112 17.32 -4.77 -1.49
N ALA A 113 17.61 -4.56 -0.20
CA ALA A 113 17.18 -3.35 0.50
C ALA A 113 17.82 -2.10 -0.14
N LEU A 114 19.11 -2.15 -0.47
CA LEU A 114 19.80 -1.05 -1.15
C LEU A 114 19.21 -0.78 -2.54
N ILE A 115 18.95 -1.83 -3.33
CA ILE A 115 18.29 -1.71 -4.65
C ILE A 115 16.90 -1.09 -4.49
N PHE A 116 16.13 -1.54 -3.52
CA PHE A 116 14.80 -1.00 -3.26
C PHE A 116 14.85 0.50 -2.93
N VAL A 117 15.74 0.91 -2.03
CA VAL A 117 15.96 2.34 -1.72
C VAL A 117 16.38 3.12 -2.96
N ALA A 118 17.29 2.59 -3.78
CA ALA A 118 17.69 3.23 -5.03
C ALA A 118 16.50 3.42 -5.98
N VAL A 119 15.64 2.40 -6.12
CA VAL A 119 14.39 2.49 -6.91
C VAL A 119 13.44 3.54 -6.36
N LEU A 120 13.25 3.63 -5.04
CA LEU A 120 12.42 4.67 -4.42
C LEU A 120 12.93 6.07 -4.75
N LEU A 121 14.23 6.29 -4.65
CA LEU A 121 14.85 7.59 -4.93
C LEU A 121 14.76 7.96 -6.42
N VAL A 122 15.07 7.01 -7.31
CA VAL A 122 14.96 7.22 -8.75
C VAL A 122 13.51 7.51 -9.15
N PHE A 123 12.54 6.75 -8.64
CA PHE A 123 11.12 6.99 -8.89
C PHE A 123 10.67 8.35 -8.35
N MET A 124 11.12 8.74 -7.15
CA MET A 124 10.84 10.06 -6.58
C MET A 124 11.38 11.18 -7.47
N ILE A 125 12.59 11.05 -8.03
CA ILE A 125 13.13 12.06 -8.96
C ILE A 125 12.28 12.11 -10.22
N ILE A 126 12.07 10.95 -10.88
CA ILE A 126 11.35 10.85 -12.15
C ILE A 126 9.95 11.45 -12.05
N ARG A 127 9.19 11.13 -11.00
CA ARG A 127 7.79 11.59 -10.87
C ARG A 127 7.63 13.09 -10.61
N ASN A 128 8.69 13.78 -10.22
CA ASN A 128 8.69 15.24 -10.02
C ASN A 128 9.30 16.00 -11.23
N LEU A 129 9.65 15.32 -12.32
CA LEU A 129 10.16 15.99 -13.53
C LEU A 129 9.02 16.69 -14.29
N PRO A 130 9.17 17.98 -14.65
CA PRO A 130 8.17 18.75 -15.38
C PRO A 130 8.23 18.49 -16.90
N VAL A 131 8.39 17.23 -17.29
CA VAL A 131 8.56 16.81 -18.70
C VAL A 131 7.56 15.70 -19.00
N PHE A 132 6.85 15.80 -20.12
CA PHE A 132 5.97 14.72 -20.59
C PHE A 132 6.80 13.48 -20.98
N PRO A 133 6.41 12.24 -20.62
CA PRO A 133 5.15 11.84 -19.97
C PRO A 133 5.20 11.81 -18.43
N PHE A 134 6.32 12.20 -17.80
CA PHE A 134 6.51 12.06 -16.35
C PHE A 134 5.57 12.93 -15.51
N THR A 135 5.04 14.01 -16.09
CA THR A 135 3.99 14.83 -15.48
C THR A 135 2.74 14.03 -15.10
N LEU A 136 2.44 12.95 -15.82
CA LEU A 136 1.30 12.05 -15.56
C LEU A 136 1.44 11.24 -14.26
N LEU A 137 2.64 11.16 -13.68
CA LEU A 137 2.93 10.45 -12.44
C LEU A 137 2.89 11.36 -11.20
N SER A 138 2.70 12.67 -11.39
CA SER A 138 2.55 13.63 -10.30
C SER A 138 1.12 13.61 -9.75
N THR A 139 0.95 13.79 -8.44
CA THR A 139 -0.39 13.83 -7.82
C THR A 139 -1.08 15.20 -7.96
N THR A 140 -0.38 16.16 -8.59
CA THR A 140 -0.78 17.56 -8.77
C THR A 140 -1.19 17.89 -10.20
N GLY A 141 -1.09 16.93 -11.13
CA GLY A 141 -1.44 17.09 -12.55
C GLY A 141 -2.86 16.68 -12.88
#